data_AF-A0A5C6XCK0-F1
#
_entry.id   AF-A0A5C6XCK0-F1
#
_cell.length_a   1.000
_cell.length_b   1.000
_cell.length_c   1.000
_cell.angle_alpha   90.00
_cell.angle_beta   90.00
_cell.angle_gamma   90.00
#
_symmetry.space_group_name_H-M   'P 1'
#
loop_
_entity.id
_entity.type
_entity.pdbx_description
1 polymer ?
#
loop_
_entity_poly.entity_id
_entity_poly.type
_entity_poly.pdbx_seq_one_letter_code
_entity_poly.pdbx_strand_id
1 'polypeptide(L)'
;MARKRSQGRVVATFLSVVALSVLAMVVASPVAAQPSEPARSVAWQVEGDATDEVIEGVAQALSAERSRHLLTPQDVEARVRAQVRPWPSCALGVEPCGSATALAMDALGVELLVRVEVVRQARQLEVNYEIVDWRGAEVLSGSLSEREGRAAGFELVRELFDASGVVSVESEPAGAQVWLDGEVVGQTPWSGQRAVGRYEYRLTLEGFAPVEGSVEVGSGQAVRLSESMEELPGRLRVLGAPEGAEIWIQDAPMGRAAELLELPAGRYAVEVRAEGYEPLTQVVEVDPARLTETTVTMVNASSLLREIDVAALVANRLQVSAGVELGFHSSAPRQTRGDLDGLEYSFEGWSEAGQLAARSRRTLAAGGVRLDAIWEGERLGLTLLSLSYAGGGVNEEAELWTRPGGGSVVAQVERRELISLRPLQLRYRFIWQNLVPHAEAGLGVNWERLRARPAGSEASVILSQARAFWSLGAGVRYHFDPRWSVGVNYRTEIYLGREQGAQHLLGVMVGVGIPQIPGFSPQPPEQL
;
A
#
# COMPACT_ATOMS: atom_id res chain seq x y z
N MET A 1 24.96 70.07 10.53
CA MET A 1 26.18 69.37 10.06
C MET A 1 25.70 68.25 9.12
N ALA A 2 25.61 68.45 7.80
CA ALA A 2 26.67 68.28 6.79
C ALA A 2 27.43 66.95 7.00
N ARG A 3 27.38 65.92 6.14
CA ARG A 3 27.78 65.84 4.70
C ARG A 3 27.33 64.47 4.13
N LYS A 4 26.71 64.41 2.93
CA LYS A 4 27.25 63.97 1.60
C LYS A 4 27.56 62.45 1.50
N ARG A 5 27.37 61.70 0.40
CA ARG A 5 26.99 61.89 -1.03
C ARG A 5 26.89 60.46 -1.64
N SER A 6 25.83 60.09 -2.38
CA SER A 6 25.64 60.12 -3.85
C SER A 6 26.12 58.90 -4.66
N GLN A 7 25.16 58.33 -5.42
CA GLN A 7 25.16 58.00 -6.87
C GLN A 7 26.24 57.05 -7.41
N GLY A 8 25.99 56.09 -8.31
CA GLY A 8 24.89 55.89 -9.25
C GLY A 8 25.47 55.51 -10.62
N ARG A 9 24.82 54.59 -11.36
CA ARG A 9 24.83 54.61 -12.83
C ARG A 9 23.67 53.76 -13.39
N VAL A 10 22.68 54.49 -13.90
CA VAL A 10 21.70 54.12 -14.92
C VAL A 10 22.21 54.72 -16.24
N VAL A 11 22.08 53.98 -17.35
CA VAL A 11 21.88 54.48 -18.73
C VAL A 11 21.08 53.37 -19.44
N ALA A 12 19.75 53.47 -19.57
CA ALA A 12 18.97 54.16 -20.63
C ALA A 12 19.08 53.41 -21.99
N THR A 13 18.03 53.18 -22.79
CA THR A 13 16.96 54.12 -23.16
C THR A 13 15.79 53.40 -23.88
N PHE A 14 14.56 53.82 -23.56
CA PHE A 14 13.29 53.64 -24.29
C PHE A 14 13.14 54.77 -25.33
N LEU A 15 12.51 54.54 -26.50
CA LEU A 15 11.88 55.46 -27.50
C LEU A 15 12.18 54.93 -28.93
N SER A 16 11.27 54.77 -29.90
CA SER A 16 10.11 55.61 -30.29
C SER A 16 9.11 54.87 -31.19
N VAL A 17 7.91 55.42 -31.22
CA VAL A 17 6.74 55.21 -32.09
C VAL A 17 6.94 55.90 -33.47
N VAL A 18 6.29 55.33 -34.52
CA VAL A 18 6.02 55.87 -35.88
C VAL A 18 7.19 55.91 -36.89
N ALA A 19 7.12 55.04 -37.93
CA ALA A 19 7.12 55.40 -39.36
C ALA A 19 7.52 54.20 -40.27
N LEU A 20 6.77 54.03 -41.37
CA LEU A 20 7.02 53.21 -42.57
C LEU A 20 6.97 51.68 -42.38
N SER A 21 5.91 50.97 -42.76
CA SER A 21 5.36 50.83 -44.12
C SER A 21 6.42 50.45 -45.15
N VAL A 22 6.18 49.31 -45.80
CA VAL A 22 6.73 48.84 -47.09
C VAL A 22 7.62 47.58 -46.99
N LEU A 23 7.10 46.54 -47.66
CA LEU A 23 7.77 45.36 -48.23
C LEU A 23 8.05 44.14 -47.34
N ALA A 24 7.01 43.32 -47.17
CA ALA A 24 7.08 41.90 -47.58
C ALA A 24 5.65 41.40 -47.83
N MET A 25 5.05 41.86 -48.93
CA MET A 25 3.93 41.17 -49.57
C MET A 25 4.45 39.81 -50.04
N VAL A 26 4.28 38.78 -49.22
CA VAL A 26 4.18 37.42 -49.76
C VAL A 26 2.81 37.36 -50.42
N VAL A 27 2.84 37.31 -51.74
CA VAL A 27 1.68 37.18 -52.62
C VAL A 27 1.02 35.85 -52.29
N ALA A 28 0.12 35.84 -51.31
CA ALA A 28 -0.99 34.91 -51.30
C ALA A 28 -1.90 35.36 -52.45
N SER A 29 -1.60 34.86 -53.65
CA SER A 29 -2.59 34.81 -54.71
C SER A 29 -3.83 34.18 -54.08
N PRO A 30 -5.02 34.82 -54.11
CA PRO A 30 -6.22 34.01 -54.03
C PRO A 30 -6.08 33.05 -55.20
N VAL A 31 -5.91 31.76 -54.93
CA VAL A 31 -6.28 30.75 -55.91
C VAL A 31 -7.70 31.13 -56.24
N ALA A 32 -7.88 31.73 -57.42
CA ALA A 32 -9.18 32.00 -57.97
C ALA A 32 -9.88 30.65 -57.85
N ALA A 33 -10.91 30.59 -57.00
CA ALA A 33 -11.88 29.54 -57.08
C ALA A 33 -12.23 29.51 -58.56
N GLN A 34 -11.81 28.46 -59.25
CA GLN A 34 -12.31 28.20 -60.59
C GLN A 34 -13.82 28.36 -60.46
N PRO A 35 -14.49 29.10 -61.37
CA PRO A 35 -15.94 29.07 -61.39
C PRO A 35 -16.26 27.59 -61.51
N SER A 36 -16.77 27.00 -60.42
CA SER A 36 -17.33 25.67 -60.45
C SER A 36 -18.25 25.69 -61.65
N GLU A 37 -18.05 24.79 -62.61
CA GLU A 37 -19.03 24.56 -63.66
C GLU A 37 -20.42 24.67 -63.03
N PRO A 38 -21.38 25.41 -63.64
CA PRO A 38 -22.71 25.55 -63.06
C PRO A 38 -23.19 24.14 -62.74
N ALA A 39 -23.23 23.84 -61.45
CA ALA A 39 -23.39 22.46 -61.06
C ALA A 39 -24.80 22.04 -61.45
N ARG A 40 -24.87 20.95 -62.20
CA ARG A 40 -26.11 20.45 -62.81
C ARG A 40 -27.23 20.47 -61.78
N SER A 41 -28.26 21.28 -62.01
CA SER A 41 -29.44 21.26 -61.13
C SER A 41 -30.20 19.96 -61.37
N VAL A 42 -30.64 19.30 -60.30
CA VAL A 42 -31.34 18.02 -60.36
C VAL A 42 -32.72 18.19 -59.75
N ALA A 43 -33.77 17.76 -60.45
CA ALA A 43 -35.12 17.67 -59.88
C ALA A 43 -35.42 16.24 -59.48
N TRP A 44 -36.14 16.08 -58.38
CA TRP A 44 -36.59 14.79 -57.89
C TRP A 44 -38.11 14.75 -57.92
N GLN A 45 -38.64 13.67 -58.49
CA GLN A 45 -40.05 13.34 -58.50
C GLN A 45 -40.20 12.01 -57.77
N VAL A 46 -40.55 12.08 -56.49
CA VAL A 46 -40.73 10.90 -55.64
C VAL A 46 -42.23 10.69 -55.44
N GLU A 47 -42.72 9.51 -55.79
CA GLU A 47 -44.13 9.13 -55.69
C GLU A 47 -44.27 7.73 -55.04
N GLY A 48 -45.42 7.47 -54.43
CA GLY A 48 -45.74 6.16 -53.84
C GLY A 48 -45.80 6.16 -52.31
N ASP A 49 -45.44 5.04 -51.70
CA ASP A 49 -45.37 4.90 -50.24
C ASP A 49 -44.14 5.62 -49.68
N ALA A 50 -44.15 6.03 -48.40
CA ALA A 50 -42.95 6.56 -47.71
C ALA A 50 -42.27 7.77 -48.38
N THR A 51 -42.98 8.52 -49.23
CA THR A 51 -42.42 9.62 -50.04
C THR A 51 -41.68 10.66 -49.20
N ASP A 52 -42.31 11.15 -48.13
CA ASP A 52 -41.72 12.19 -47.27
C ASP A 52 -40.42 11.71 -46.61
N GLU A 53 -40.39 10.44 -46.17
CA GLU A 53 -39.25 9.82 -45.49
C GLU A 53 -38.07 9.62 -46.46
N VAL A 54 -38.36 9.22 -47.71
CA VAL A 54 -37.35 9.11 -48.77
C VAL A 54 -36.79 10.48 -49.13
N ILE A 55 -37.66 11.49 -49.29
CA ILE A 55 -37.24 12.87 -49.56
C ILE A 55 -36.35 13.40 -48.43
N GLU A 56 -36.72 13.15 -47.18
CA GLU A 56 -35.92 13.53 -46.01
C GLU A 56 -34.54 12.86 -46.04
N GLY A 57 -34.49 11.55 -46.34
CA GLY A 57 -33.24 10.80 -46.50
C GLY A 57 -32.34 11.36 -47.60
N VAL A 58 -32.90 11.63 -48.78
CA VAL A 58 -32.17 12.26 -49.90
C VAL A 58 -31.67 13.66 -49.52
N ALA A 59 -32.52 14.47 -48.86
CA ALA A 59 -32.17 15.81 -48.43
C ALA A 59 -30.99 15.82 -47.45
N GLN A 60 -30.98 14.86 -46.51
CA GLN A 60 -29.94 14.71 -45.52
C GLN A 60 -28.64 14.19 -46.15
N ALA A 61 -28.74 13.16 -46.98
CA ALA A 61 -27.65 12.57 -47.74
C ALA A 61 -26.95 13.60 -48.65
N LEU A 62 -27.70 14.53 -49.24
CA LEU A 62 -27.19 15.57 -50.13
C LEU A 62 -27.06 16.94 -49.43
N SER A 63 -27.02 16.99 -48.11
CA SER A 63 -27.07 18.24 -47.34
C SER A 63 -25.98 19.27 -47.73
N ALA A 64 -24.77 18.82 -48.08
CA ALA A 64 -23.70 19.72 -48.55
C ALA A 64 -23.97 20.31 -49.94
N GLU A 65 -24.80 19.66 -50.75
CA GLU A 65 -25.16 20.06 -52.11
C GLU A 65 -26.65 20.41 -52.27
N ARG A 66 -27.39 20.56 -51.16
CA ARG A 66 -28.86 20.65 -51.12
C ARG A 66 -29.45 21.71 -52.04
N SER A 67 -28.73 22.82 -52.26
CA SER A 67 -29.14 23.91 -53.14
C SER A 67 -29.24 23.52 -54.63
N ARG A 68 -28.61 22.41 -55.04
CA ARG A 68 -28.63 21.89 -56.41
C ARG A 68 -29.82 20.99 -56.67
N HIS A 69 -30.44 20.46 -55.62
CA HIS A 69 -31.51 19.47 -55.73
C HIS A 69 -32.87 20.10 -55.42
N LEU A 70 -33.83 19.98 -56.34
CA LEU A 70 -35.23 20.33 -56.12
C LEU A 70 -35.95 19.07 -55.65
N LEU A 71 -36.22 18.95 -54.35
CA LEU A 71 -36.73 17.71 -53.75
C LEU A 71 -38.24 17.74 -53.52
N THR A 72 -38.81 18.92 -53.33
CA THR A 72 -40.22 19.11 -53.01
C THR A 72 -40.92 20.00 -54.03
N PRO A 73 -42.27 19.95 -54.13
CA PRO A 73 -43.03 20.89 -54.95
C PRO A 73 -42.77 22.36 -54.58
N GLN A 74 -42.47 22.63 -53.30
CA GLN A 74 -42.14 23.96 -52.81
C GLN A 74 -40.77 24.43 -53.34
N ASP A 75 -39.79 23.53 -53.46
CA ASP A 75 -38.50 23.84 -54.08
C ASP A 75 -38.70 24.23 -55.57
N VAL A 76 -39.56 23.50 -56.28
CA VAL A 76 -39.91 23.78 -57.67
C VAL A 76 -40.61 25.13 -57.79
N GLU A 77 -41.63 25.40 -56.95
CA GLU A 77 -42.33 26.68 -56.95
C GLU A 77 -41.39 27.85 -56.64
N ALA A 78 -40.51 27.68 -55.63
CA ALA A 78 -39.50 28.67 -55.30
C ALA A 78 -38.53 28.91 -56.47
N ARG A 79 -38.10 27.85 -57.17
CA ARG A 79 -37.26 27.94 -58.35
C ARG A 79 -37.95 28.72 -59.47
N VAL A 80 -39.20 28.38 -59.79
CA VAL A 80 -40.01 29.06 -60.84
C VAL A 80 -40.19 30.54 -60.51
N ARG A 81 -40.45 30.88 -59.24
CA ARG A 81 -40.56 32.29 -58.81
C ARG A 81 -39.24 33.05 -58.88
N ALA A 82 -38.12 32.37 -58.66
CA ALA A 82 -36.78 32.98 -58.64
C ALA A 82 -36.13 33.10 -60.03
N GLN A 83 -36.46 32.20 -60.97
CA GLN A 83 -35.91 32.20 -62.32
C GLN A 83 -36.83 32.92 -63.32
N VAL A 84 -36.43 34.13 -63.71
CA VAL A 84 -36.96 34.79 -64.92
C VAL A 84 -36.14 34.31 -66.12
N ARG A 85 -36.27 33.04 -66.50
CA ARG A 85 -35.73 32.57 -67.80
C ARG A 85 -36.71 32.98 -68.92
N PRO A 86 -36.21 33.42 -70.09
CA PRO A 86 -37.07 33.52 -71.26
C PRO A 86 -37.62 32.12 -71.59
N TRP A 87 -38.89 32.06 -72.02
CA TRP A 87 -39.53 30.80 -72.41
C TRP A 87 -38.65 30.07 -73.44
N PRO A 88 -38.57 28.73 -73.37
CA PRO A 88 -37.83 27.93 -74.34
C PRO A 88 -38.17 28.32 -75.78
N SER A 89 -37.17 28.42 -76.65
CA SER A 89 -37.34 28.77 -78.08
C SER A 89 -38.40 27.90 -78.77
N CYS A 90 -38.49 26.64 -78.36
CA CYS A 90 -39.49 25.71 -78.86
C CYS A 90 -40.93 26.06 -78.42
N ALA A 91 -41.14 26.57 -77.20
CA ALA A 91 -42.45 27.06 -76.75
C ALA A 91 -42.88 28.34 -77.47
N LEU A 92 -41.93 29.09 -78.02
CA LEU A 92 -42.15 30.27 -78.86
C LEU A 92 -42.32 29.92 -80.34
N GLY A 93 -42.31 28.63 -80.70
CA GLY A 93 -42.48 28.15 -82.09
C GLY A 93 -41.28 28.36 -82.99
N VAL A 94 -40.10 28.65 -82.43
CA VAL A 94 -38.84 28.84 -83.18
C VAL A 94 -38.27 27.51 -83.66
N GLU A 95 -38.51 26.44 -82.90
CA GLU A 95 -38.07 25.06 -83.21
C GLU A 95 -39.09 24.03 -82.67
N PRO A 96 -39.14 22.79 -83.18
CA PRO A 96 -40.04 21.77 -82.65
C PRO A 96 -39.71 21.45 -81.19
N CYS A 97 -40.73 21.41 -80.32
CA CYS A 97 -40.57 20.96 -78.94
C CYS A 97 -40.10 19.50 -78.89
N GLY A 98 -39.20 19.21 -77.95
CA GLY A 98 -38.89 17.84 -77.55
C GLY A 98 -40.07 17.19 -76.80
N SER A 99 -39.78 16.20 -75.96
CA SER A 99 -40.82 15.64 -75.08
C SER A 99 -41.34 16.71 -74.10
N ALA A 100 -42.55 16.52 -73.58
CA ALA A 100 -43.11 17.40 -72.55
C ALA A 100 -42.19 17.50 -71.32
N THR A 101 -41.50 16.42 -70.98
CA THR A 101 -40.49 16.38 -69.92
C THR A 101 -39.29 17.27 -70.23
N ALA A 102 -38.75 17.20 -71.45
CA ALA A 102 -37.61 18.03 -71.88
C ALA A 102 -37.97 19.53 -71.81
N LEU A 103 -39.16 19.90 -72.26
CA LEU A 103 -39.65 21.27 -72.18
C LEU A 103 -39.77 21.77 -70.73
N ALA A 104 -40.28 20.93 -69.82
CA ALA A 104 -40.41 21.27 -68.42
C ALA A 104 -39.05 21.42 -67.72
N MET A 105 -38.10 20.54 -68.02
CA MET A 105 -36.73 20.60 -67.47
C MET A 105 -35.98 21.85 -67.93
N ASP A 106 -36.08 22.22 -69.21
CA ASP A 106 -35.48 23.45 -69.73
C ASP A 106 -36.07 24.71 -69.08
N ALA A 107 -37.40 24.75 -68.93
CA ALA A 107 -38.10 25.82 -68.24
C ALA A 107 -37.67 25.97 -66.76
N LEU A 108 -37.43 24.84 -66.07
CA LEU A 108 -36.95 24.81 -64.68
C LEU A 108 -35.43 24.99 -64.55
N GLY A 109 -34.71 25.00 -65.67
CA GLY A 109 -33.25 25.06 -65.67
C GLY A 109 -32.59 23.87 -64.98
N VAL A 110 -33.18 22.69 -65.12
CA VAL A 110 -32.75 21.42 -64.51
C VAL A 110 -32.14 20.55 -65.61
N GLU A 111 -31.02 19.89 -65.32
CA GLU A 111 -30.29 19.07 -66.30
C GLU A 111 -30.57 17.57 -66.14
N LEU A 112 -31.01 17.16 -64.95
CA LEU A 112 -31.35 15.78 -64.62
C LEU A 112 -32.66 15.73 -63.84
N LEU A 113 -33.55 14.83 -64.23
CA LEU A 113 -34.75 14.50 -63.48
C LEU A 113 -34.61 13.06 -62.94
N VAL A 114 -34.64 12.91 -61.62
CA VAL A 114 -34.67 11.61 -60.95
C VAL A 114 -36.11 11.32 -60.58
N ARG A 115 -36.70 10.31 -61.23
CA ARG A 115 -38.02 9.80 -60.85
C ARG A 115 -37.85 8.59 -59.97
N VAL A 116 -38.61 8.55 -58.89
CA VAL A 116 -38.57 7.49 -57.90
C VAL A 116 -40.00 7.06 -57.61
N GLU A 117 -40.29 5.79 -57.84
CA GLU A 117 -41.56 5.16 -57.46
C GLU A 117 -41.29 4.17 -56.33
N VAL A 118 -41.94 4.41 -55.18
CA VAL A 118 -41.76 3.61 -53.98
C VAL A 118 -42.99 2.74 -53.75
N VAL A 119 -42.81 1.42 -53.78
CA VAL A 119 -43.88 0.44 -53.60
C VAL A 119 -43.61 -0.40 -52.35
N ARG A 120 -44.52 -0.38 -51.37
CA ARG A 120 -44.38 -1.23 -50.18
C ARG A 120 -44.74 -2.68 -50.49
N GLN A 121 -43.77 -3.58 -50.34
CA GLN A 121 -43.95 -5.02 -50.42
C GLN A 121 -43.68 -5.68 -49.07
N ALA A 122 -44.75 -6.01 -48.36
CA ALA A 122 -44.72 -6.57 -47.02
C ALA A 122 -43.92 -5.71 -46.02
N ARG A 123 -42.68 -6.10 -45.68
CA ARG A 123 -41.78 -5.38 -44.75
C ARG A 123 -40.63 -4.66 -45.45
N GLN A 124 -40.66 -4.58 -46.78
CA GLN A 124 -39.67 -3.86 -47.58
C GLN A 124 -40.35 -2.83 -48.47
N LEU A 125 -39.57 -1.83 -48.85
CA LEU A 125 -39.85 -0.81 -49.84
C LEU A 125 -39.06 -1.21 -51.08
N GLU A 126 -39.76 -1.51 -52.16
CA GLU A 126 -39.15 -1.61 -53.48
C GLU A 126 -39.14 -0.21 -54.10
N VAL A 127 -37.95 0.30 -54.37
CA VAL A 127 -37.71 1.66 -54.82
C VAL A 127 -37.19 1.58 -56.25
N ASN A 128 -38.08 1.84 -57.21
CA ASN A 128 -37.75 1.89 -58.63
C ASN A 128 -37.34 3.32 -58.97
N TYR A 129 -36.25 3.49 -59.70
CA TYR A 129 -35.78 4.80 -60.09
C TYR A 129 -35.41 4.86 -61.57
N GLU A 130 -35.59 6.03 -62.17
CA GLU A 130 -35.07 6.37 -63.49
C GLU A 130 -34.46 7.77 -63.47
N ILE A 131 -33.31 7.93 -64.13
CA ILE A 131 -32.70 9.22 -64.44
C ILE A 131 -33.05 9.56 -65.87
N VAL A 132 -33.61 10.75 -66.04
CA VAL A 132 -33.96 11.35 -67.31
C VAL A 132 -33.03 12.53 -67.58
N ASP A 133 -32.42 12.57 -68.76
CA ASP A 133 -31.55 13.68 -69.18
C ASP A 133 -32.34 14.91 -69.66
N TRP A 134 -31.63 16.00 -69.95
CA TRP A 134 -32.22 17.25 -70.46
C TRP A 134 -33.01 17.09 -71.77
N ARG A 135 -32.85 15.99 -72.52
CA ARG A 135 -33.63 15.69 -73.74
C ARG A 135 -34.91 14.92 -73.43
N GLY A 136 -35.14 14.58 -72.17
CA GLY A 136 -36.25 13.75 -71.74
C GLY A 136 -36.05 12.26 -72.07
N ALA A 137 -34.81 11.82 -72.30
CA ALA A 137 -34.49 10.42 -72.53
C ALA A 137 -34.03 9.75 -71.24
N GLU A 138 -34.51 8.53 -71.00
CA GLU A 138 -34.01 7.67 -69.92
C GLU A 138 -32.53 7.34 -70.18
N VAL A 139 -31.68 7.59 -69.19
CA VAL A 139 -30.23 7.33 -69.27
C VAL A 139 -29.77 6.26 -68.28
N LEU A 140 -30.51 6.08 -67.18
CA LEU A 140 -30.26 5.05 -66.18
C LEU A 140 -31.59 4.69 -65.52
N SER A 141 -31.84 3.41 -65.29
CA SER A 141 -32.93 2.95 -64.44
C SER A 141 -32.47 1.76 -63.61
N GLY A 142 -33.16 1.52 -62.50
CA GLY A 142 -32.85 0.44 -61.59
C GLY A 142 -33.87 0.31 -60.48
N SER A 143 -33.63 -0.65 -59.60
CA SER A 143 -34.42 -0.83 -58.39
C SER A 143 -33.54 -1.23 -57.22
N LEU A 144 -33.94 -0.78 -56.03
CA LEU A 144 -33.32 -1.17 -54.76
C LEU A 144 -34.40 -1.55 -53.75
N SER A 145 -34.02 -2.34 -52.75
CA SER A 145 -34.94 -2.83 -51.71
C SER A 145 -34.45 -2.40 -50.34
N GLU A 146 -35.28 -1.67 -49.62
CA GLU A 146 -34.94 -1.14 -48.30
C GLU A 146 -36.06 -1.32 -47.28
N ARG A 147 -35.76 -1.19 -45.98
CA ARG A 147 -36.79 -1.36 -44.93
C ARG A 147 -37.42 -0.05 -44.48
N GLU A 148 -36.65 1.03 -44.52
CA GLU A 148 -37.02 2.34 -44.00
C GLU A 148 -36.89 3.39 -45.10
N GLY A 149 -37.86 4.31 -45.21
CA GLY A 149 -37.86 5.32 -46.27
C GLY A 149 -36.63 6.22 -46.22
N ARG A 150 -36.21 6.65 -45.03
CA ARG A 150 -35.01 7.48 -44.87
C ARG A 150 -33.74 6.76 -45.32
N ALA A 151 -33.58 5.48 -44.98
CA ALA A 151 -32.46 4.66 -45.42
C ALA A 151 -32.45 4.50 -46.95
N ALA A 152 -33.62 4.28 -47.55
CA ALA A 152 -33.77 4.23 -49.00
C ALA A 152 -33.33 5.54 -49.69
N GLY A 153 -33.58 6.71 -49.06
CA GLY A 153 -33.08 7.98 -49.56
C GLY A 153 -31.55 8.08 -49.57
N PHE A 154 -30.86 7.61 -48.53
CA PHE A 154 -29.40 7.53 -48.51
C PHE A 154 -28.86 6.56 -49.56
N GLU A 155 -29.48 5.39 -49.69
CA GLU A 155 -29.06 4.35 -50.63
C GLU A 155 -29.26 4.78 -52.10
N LEU A 156 -30.36 5.46 -52.41
CA LEU A 156 -30.56 6.11 -53.71
C LEU A 156 -29.43 7.09 -54.02
N VAL A 157 -29.05 7.94 -53.08
CA VAL A 157 -27.98 8.91 -53.29
C VAL A 157 -26.63 8.22 -53.51
N ARG A 158 -26.37 7.16 -52.74
CA ARG A 158 -25.17 6.31 -52.89
C ARG A 158 -25.10 5.71 -54.29
N GLU A 159 -26.19 5.10 -54.76
CA GLU A 159 -26.26 4.38 -56.04
C GLU A 159 -26.22 5.33 -57.25
N LEU A 160 -26.91 6.48 -57.17
CA LEU A 160 -27.06 7.41 -58.30
C LEU A 160 -25.86 8.35 -58.50
N PHE A 161 -25.16 8.70 -57.43
CA PHE A 161 -24.10 9.71 -57.47
C PHE A 161 -22.72 9.20 -57.05
N ASP A 162 -22.59 7.93 -56.67
CA ASP A 162 -21.37 7.37 -56.04
C ASP A 162 -20.85 8.29 -54.92
N ALA A 163 -21.81 8.83 -54.16
CA ALA A 163 -21.56 9.89 -53.21
C ALA A 163 -20.80 9.37 -52.00
N SER A 164 -19.83 10.17 -51.54
CA SER A 164 -19.02 9.83 -50.37
C SER A 164 -18.71 11.06 -49.52
N GLY A 165 -18.42 10.81 -48.24
CA GLY A 165 -17.94 11.79 -47.28
C GLY A 165 -16.66 11.32 -46.60
N VAL A 166 -16.05 12.20 -45.82
CA VAL A 166 -14.87 11.89 -44.99
C VAL A 166 -15.32 11.71 -43.55
N VAL A 167 -14.92 10.61 -42.93
CA VAL A 167 -15.11 10.36 -41.50
C VAL A 167 -13.75 10.47 -40.82
N SER A 168 -13.67 11.27 -39.76
CA SER A 168 -12.51 11.35 -38.87
C SER A 168 -12.92 10.90 -37.47
N VAL A 169 -12.18 9.97 -36.90
CA VAL A 169 -12.47 9.35 -35.60
C VAL A 169 -11.28 9.54 -34.68
N GLU A 170 -11.51 10.20 -33.56
CA GLU A 170 -10.53 10.47 -32.51
C GLU A 170 -11.00 9.82 -31.19
N SER A 171 -10.05 9.41 -30.35
CA SER A 171 -10.36 8.93 -29.01
C SER A 171 -9.38 9.44 -27.98
N GLU A 172 -9.86 9.55 -26.74
CA GLU A 172 -9.03 9.81 -25.56
C GLU A 172 -9.13 8.61 -24.60
N PRO A 173 -8.04 7.85 -24.39
CA PRO A 173 -6.74 7.97 -25.05
C PRO A 173 -6.73 7.51 -26.52
N ALA A 174 -5.71 7.95 -27.27
CA ALA A 174 -5.51 7.59 -28.67
C ALA A 174 -4.97 6.16 -28.84
N GLY A 175 -5.10 5.59 -30.04
CA GLY A 175 -4.66 4.23 -30.38
C GLY A 175 -5.76 3.17 -30.27
N ALA A 176 -7.01 3.58 -30.01
CA ALA A 176 -8.16 2.68 -30.00
C ALA A 176 -8.39 2.10 -31.40
N GLN A 177 -8.65 0.80 -31.49
CA GLN A 177 -9.00 0.16 -32.75
C GLN A 177 -10.41 0.57 -33.17
N VAL A 178 -10.54 1.05 -34.41
CA VAL A 178 -11.77 1.56 -34.98
C VAL A 178 -12.43 0.48 -35.82
N TRP A 179 -13.67 0.16 -35.48
CA TRP A 179 -14.55 -0.73 -36.23
C TRP A 179 -15.67 0.11 -36.86
N LEU A 180 -15.98 -0.12 -38.14
CA LEU A 180 -17.16 0.43 -38.82
C LEU A 180 -17.93 -0.74 -39.45
N ASP A 181 -19.21 -0.89 -39.12
CA ASP A 181 -20.09 -2.00 -39.54
C ASP A 181 -19.49 -3.40 -39.33
N GLY A 182 -18.68 -3.54 -38.26
CA GLY A 182 -18.02 -4.79 -37.91
C GLY A 182 -16.70 -5.06 -38.65
N GLU A 183 -16.23 -4.15 -39.50
CA GLU A 183 -14.91 -4.22 -40.15
C GLU A 183 -13.89 -3.32 -39.44
N VAL A 184 -12.68 -3.82 -39.21
CA VAL A 184 -11.56 -3.02 -38.67
C VAL A 184 -11.02 -2.11 -39.75
N VAL A 185 -11.11 -0.79 -39.53
CA VAL A 185 -10.67 0.22 -40.51
C VAL A 185 -9.34 0.87 -40.16
N GLY A 186 -8.91 0.80 -38.90
CA GLY A 186 -7.64 1.36 -38.42
C GLY A 186 -7.62 1.58 -36.90
N GLN A 187 -6.81 2.55 -36.47
CA GLN A 187 -6.69 2.98 -35.07
C GLN A 187 -6.84 4.50 -34.97
N THR A 188 -7.38 5.01 -33.86
CA THR A 188 -7.52 6.44 -33.62
C THR A 188 -6.15 7.10 -33.42
N PRO A 189 -5.92 8.34 -33.92
CA PRO A 189 -6.80 9.07 -34.82
C PRO A 189 -6.84 8.40 -36.21
N TRP A 190 -8.05 8.15 -36.72
CA TRP A 190 -8.28 7.56 -38.04
C TRP A 190 -9.08 8.52 -38.91
N SER A 191 -8.77 8.58 -40.21
CA SER A 191 -9.57 9.32 -41.17
C SER A 191 -9.67 8.57 -42.48
N GLY A 192 -10.86 8.49 -43.05
CA GLY A 192 -11.09 7.78 -44.31
C GLY A 192 -12.35 8.24 -45.04
N GLN A 193 -12.35 8.02 -46.35
CA GLN A 193 -13.53 8.26 -47.18
C GLN A 193 -14.50 7.08 -47.06
N ARG A 194 -15.79 7.37 -46.90
CA ARG A 194 -16.86 6.39 -46.78
C ARG A 194 -18.02 6.78 -47.68
N ALA A 195 -18.72 5.79 -48.20
CA ALA A 195 -19.91 6.02 -48.99
C ALA A 195 -20.96 6.74 -48.13
N VAL A 196 -21.90 7.41 -48.78
CA VAL A 196 -23.04 8.00 -48.08
C VAL A 196 -23.87 6.88 -47.42
N GLY A 197 -24.20 7.05 -46.15
CA GLY A 197 -24.91 6.03 -45.38
C GLY A 197 -24.77 6.19 -43.87
N ARG A 198 -25.41 5.29 -43.13
CA ARG A 198 -25.26 5.15 -41.68
C ARG A 198 -24.30 4.02 -41.39
N TYR A 199 -23.32 4.28 -40.54
CA TYR A 199 -22.31 3.32 -40.08
C TYR A 199 -22.42 3.15 -38.56
N GLU A 200 -22.44 1.92 -38.09
CA GLU A 200 -22.27 1.61 -36.66
C GLU A 200 -20.78 1.54 -36.37
N TYR A 201 -20.30 2.32 -35.40
CA TYR A 201 -18.90 2.33 -34.99
C TYR A 201 -18.72 1.65 -33.63
N ARG A 202 -17.56 0.98 -33.47
CA ARG A 202 -17.09 0.47 -32.19
C ARG A 202 -15.63 0.83 -32.01
N LEU A 203 -15.26 1.36 -30.85
CA LEU A 203 -13.89 1.63 -30.46
C LEU A 203 -13.48 0.65 -29.37
N THR A 204 -12.34 0.00 -29.56
CA THR A 204 -11.79 -0.97 -28.59
C THR A 204 -10.34 -0.66 -28.27
N LEU A 205 -10.00 -0.60 -26.99
CA LEU A 205 -8.64 -0.38 -26.52
C LEU A 205 -8.38 -1.26 -25.29
N GLU A 206 -7.19 -1.86 -25.20
CA GLU A 206 -6.83 -2.75 -24.09
C GLU A 206 -6.88 -2.00 -22.74
N GLY A 207 -7.58 -2.56 -21.76
CA GLY A 207 -7.77 -1.93 -20.45
C GLY A 207 -8.92 -0.92 -20.38
N PHE A 208 -9.64 -0.67 -21.47
CA PHE A 208 -10.75 0.28 -21.52
C PHE A 208 -12.07 -0.39 -21.91
N ALA A 209 -13.18 0.20 -21.48
CA ALA A 209 -14.52 -0.21 -21.88
C ALA A 209 -14.75 0.16 -23.38
N PRO A 210 -15.39 -0.72 -24.17
CA PRO A 210 -15.68 -0.42 -25.56
C PRO A 210 -16.73 0.70 -25.67
N VAL A 211 -16.53 1.59 -26.64
CA VAL A 211 -17.50 2.64 -26.99
C VAL A 211 -18.19 2.25 -28.29
N GLU A 212 -19.52 2.32 -28.33
CA GLU A 212 -20.33 1.97 -29.49
C GLU A 212 -21.32 3.09 -29.80
N GLY A 213 -21.58 3.32 -31.09
CA GLY A 213 -22.55 4.30 -31.54
C GLY A 213 -22.77 4.24 -33.04
N SER A 214 -23.48 5.22 -33.57
CA SER A 214 -23.78 5.31 -35.00
C SER A 214 -23.44 6.67 -35.57
N VAL A 215 -22.92 6.71 -36.79
CA VAL A 215 -22.61 7.94 -37.50
C VAL A 215 -23.25 7.94 -38.89
N GLU A 216 -23.78 9.08 -39.30
CA GLU A 216 -24.35 9.26 -40.64
C GLU A 216 -23.41 10.12 -41.48
N VAL A 217 -23.13 9.65 -42.69
CA VAL A 217 -22.19 10.27 -43.63
C VAL A 217 -22.98 10.78 -44.83
N GLY A 218 -23.00 12.09 -45.03
CA GLY A 218 -23.56 12.73 -46.22
C GLY A 218 -22.50 13.00 -47.31
N SER A 219 -23.00 13.26 -48.52
CA SER A 219 -22.19 13.55 -49.71
C SER A 219 -21.34 14.80 -49.46
N GLY A 220 -20.03 14.71 -49.70
CA GLY A 220 -19.08 15.80 -49.52
C GLY A 220 -18.93 16.29 -48.07
N GLN A 221 -19.56 15.65 -47.09
CA GLN A 221 -19.46 16.03 -45.69
C GLN A 221 -18.15 15.54 -45.06
N ALA A 222 -17.65 16.29 -44.08
CA ALA A 222 -16.57 15.88 -43.19
C ALA A 222 -17.14 15.68 -41.78
N VAL A 223 -17.35 14.44 -41.37
CA VAL A 223 -17.90 14.07 -40.07
C VAL A 223 -16.75 13.81 -39.10
N ARG A 224 -16.81 14.40 -37.90
CA ARG A 224 -15.83 14.19 -36.83
C ARG A 224 -16.49 13.52 -35.64
N LEU A 225 -15.92 12.40 -35.20
CA LEU A 225 -16.28 11.68 -33.99
C LEU A 225 -15.11 11.81 -33.00
N SER A 226 -15.42 12.16 -31.76
CA SER A 226 -14.44 12.27 -30.68
C SER A 226 -15.01 11.62 -29.44
N GLU A 227 -14.43 10.51 -29.03
CA GLU A 227 -14.95 9.68 -27.93
C GLU A 227 -13.94 9.59 -26.79
N SER A 228 -14.40 9.68 -25.54
CA SER A 228 -13.58 9.39 -24.36
C SER A 228 -13.83 7.97 -23.87
N MET A 229 -12.77 7.19 -23.66
CA MET A 229 -12.89 5.81 -23.20
C MET A 229 -12.67 5.72 -21.68
N GLU A 230 -13.50 4.94 -21.00
CA GLU A 230 -13.38 4.71 -19.56
C GLU A 230 -12.48 3.50 -19.26
N GLU A 231 -11.53 3.67 -18.34
CA GLU A 231 -10.67 2.57 -17.88
C GLU A 231 -11.50 1.50 -17.15
N LEU A 232 -11.23 0.23 -17.46
CA LEU A 232 -11.81 -0.89 -16.72
C LEU A 232 -11.15 -1.02 -15.35
N PRO A 233 -11.90 -1.39 -14.30
CA PRO A 233 -11.32 -1.62 -12.99
C PRO A 233 -10.28 -2.75 -13.05
N GLY A 234 -9.22 -2.60 -12.27
CA GLY A 234 -8.26 -3.65 -11.96
C GLY A 234 -8.68 -4.44 -10.73
N ARG A 235 -7.92 -5.49 -10.43
CA ARG A 235 -8.15 -6.35 -9.28
C ARG A 235 -6.88 -6.44 -8.43
N LEU A 236 -7.02 -6.28 -7.12
CA LEU A 236 -5.93 -6.38 -6.15
C LEU A 236 -6.15 -7.58 -5.23
N ARG A 237 -5.08 -8.36 -5.00
CA ARG A 237 -5.02 -9.41 -3.98
C ARG A 237 -3.78 -9.25 -3.11
N VAL A 238 -3.97 -9.11 -1.81
CA VAL A 238 -2.88 -9.00 -0.82
C VAL A 238 -2.65 -10.36 -0.17
N LEU A 239 -1.43 -10.87 -0.25
CA LEU A 239 -1.00 -12.18 0.26
C LEU A 239 0.00 -12.02 1.42
N GLY A 240 0.22 -13.08 2.19
CA GLY A 240 1.21 -13.11 3.28
C GLY A 240 0.81 -12.40 4.58
N ALA A 241 -0.37 -11.77 4.62
CA ALA A 241 -0.93 -11.24 5.85
C ALA A 241 -1.51 -12.35 6.75
N PRO A 242 -1.55 -12.16 8.08
CA PRO A 242 -2.23 -13.06 9.01
C PRO A 242 -3.72 -13.26 8.69
N GLU A 243 -4.30 -14.36 9.16
CA GLU A 243 -5.73 -14.64 9.00
C GLU A 243 -6.58 -13.53 9.63
N GLY A 244 -7.60 -13.07 8.91
CA GLY A 244 -8.50 -12.00 9.37
C GLY A 244 -7.94 -10.59 9.22
N ALA A 245 -6.76 -10.40 8.61
CA ALA A 245 -6.23 -9.07 8.34
C ALA A 245 -7.17 -8.26 7.42
N GLU A 246 -7.40 -7.00 7.77
CA GLU A 246 -8.23 -6.05 7.05
C GLU A 246 -7.38 -5.17 6.13
N ILE A 247 -7.90 -4.89 4.93
CA ILE A 247 -7.31 -3.99 3.95
C ILE A 247 -8.03 -2.65 4.01
N TRP A 248 -7.24 -1.60 4.18
CA TRP A 248 -7.70 -0.21 4.23
C TRP A 248 -7.04 0.60 3.11
N ILE A 249 -7.83 1.42 2.43
CA ILE A 249 -7.35 2.34 1.39
C ILE A 249 -7.99 3.69 1.67
N GLN A 250 -7.17 4.75 1.79
CA GLN A 250 -7.65 6.11 2.09
C GLN A 250 -8.57 6.17 3.32
N ASP A 251 -8.17 5.50 4.41
CA ASP A 251 -8.92 5.41 5.68
C ASP A 251 -10.30 4.75 5.57
N ALA A 252 -10.60 4.03 4.48
CA ALA A 252 -11.81 3.24 4.32
C ALA A 252 -11.50 1.72 4.27
N PRO A 253 -12.26 0.87 4.97
CA PRO A 253 -12.10 -0.58 4.91
C PRO A 253 -12.62 -1.09 3.56
N MET A 254 -11.75 -1.78 2.79
CA MET A 254 -12.08 -2.29 1.45
C MET A 254 -12.39 -3.78 1.44
N GLY A 255 -11.92 -4.53 2.44
CA GLY A 255 -12.14 -5.98 2.54
C GLY A 255 -11.05 -6.66 3.35
N ARG A 256 -10.85 -7.97 3.15
CA ARG A 256 -9.83 -8.75 3.89
C ARG A 256 -8.66 -9.17 3.00
N ALA A 257 -7.53 -9.47 3.64
CA ALA A 257 -6.40 -10.08 2.95
C ALA A 257 -6.80 -11.41 2.28
N ALA A 258 -6.13 -11.75 1.20
CA ALA A 258 -6.40 -12.86 0.27
C ALA A 258 -7.72 -12.80 -0.52
N GLU A 259 -8.63 -11.88 -0.22
CA GLU A 259 -9.80 -11.60 -1.06
C GLU A 259 -9.41 -10.81 -2.33
N LEU A 260 -10.26 -10.91 -3.35
CA LEU A 260 -10.10 -10.20 -4.61
C LEU A 260 -10.85 -8.87 -4.51
N LEU A 261 -10.12 -7.75 -4.53
CA LEU A 261 -10.69 -6.41 -4.45
C LEU A 261 -10.74 -5.78 -5.84
N GLU A 262 -11.90 -5.31 -6.28
CA GLU A 262 -12.04 -4.52 -7.51
C GLU A 262 -11.84 -3.04 -7.22
N LEU A 263 -10.90 -2.41 -7.93
CA LEU A 263 -10.52 -1.02 -7.73
C LEU A 263 -10.33 -0.35 -9.09
N PRO A 264 -10.67 0.95 -9.24
CA PRO A 264 -10.25 1.72 -10.41
C PRO A 264 -8.73 1.61 -10.60
N ALA A 265 -8.26 1.66 -11.84
CA ALA A 265 -6.82 1.69 -12.08
C ALA A 265 -6.18 2.91 -11.43
N GLY A 266 -4.95 2.75 -10.93
CA GLY A 266 -4.25 3.81 -10.23
C GLY A 266 -3.33 3.32 -9.12
N ARG A 267 -2.76 4.29 -8.38
CA ARG A 267 -1.79 4.04 -7.31
C ARG A 267 -2.45 4.23 -5.95
N TYR A 268 -2.41 3.19 -5.12
CA TYR A 268 -3.06 3.17 -3.81
C TYR A 268 -2.04 2.97 -2.70
N ALA A 269 -2.16 3.76 -1.64
CA ALA A 269 -1.53 3.46 -0.35
C ALA A 269 -2.42 2.46 0.40
N VAL A 270 -2.05 1.19 0.34
CA VAL A 270 -2.76 0.07 0.95
C VAL A 270 -2.23 -0.11 2.37
N GLU A 271 -3.08 0.09 3.37
CA GLU A 271 -2.79 -0.18 4.76
C GLU A 271 -3.39 -1.53 5.17
N VAL A 272 -2.56 -2.43 5.70
CA VAL A 272 -2.98 -3.73 6.21
C VAL A 272 -2.98 -3.68 7.72
N ARG A 273 -4.13 -4.02 8.33
CA ARG A 273 -4.34 -4.03 9.77
C ARG A 273 -4.68 -5.45 10.23
N ALA A 274 -4.03 -5.92 11.28
CA ALA A 274 -4.33 -7.21 11.89
C ALA A 274 -4.16 -7.13 13.41
N GLU A 275 -4.99 -7.85 14.16
CA GLU A 275 -4.91 -7.87 15.62
C GLU A 275 -3.55 -8.42 16.09
N GLY A 276 -2.87 -7.68 16.96
CA GLY A 276 -1.55 -8.07 17.47
C GLY A 276 -0.37 -7.79 16.53
N TYR A 277 -0.57 -7.05 15.44
CA TYR A 277 0.48 -6.63 14.51
C TYR A 277 0.57 -5.10 14.36
N GLU A 278 1.76 -4.58 14.07
CA GLU A 278 1.94 -3.18 13.69
C GLU A 278 1.29 -2.95 12.30
N PRO A 279 0.47 -1.89 12.11
CA PRO A 279 -0.10 -1.57 10.80
C PRO A 279 1.00 -1.35 9.75
N LEU A 280 0.79 -1.91 8.56
CA LEU A 280 1.75 -1.82 7.46
C LEU A 280 1.11 -1.07 6.29
N THR A 281 1.75 0.00 5.83
CA THR A 281 1.34 0.74 4.63
C THR A 281 2.30 0.46 3.47
N GLN A 282 1.76 0.05 2.32
CA GLN A 282 2.50 -0.18 1.09
C GLN A 282 1.81 0.50 -0.10
N VAL A 283 2.59 1.13 -0.97
CA VAL A 283 2.07 1.68 -2.24
C VAL A 283 2.00 0.58 -3.28
N VAL A 284 0.83 0.38 -3.87
CA VAL A 284 0.55 -0.63 -4.90
C VAL A 284 -0.03 0.06 -6.12
N GLU A 285 0.41 -0.35 -7.31
CA GLU A 285 -0.12 0.11 -8.59
C GLU A 285 -1.07 -0.96 -9.16
N VAL A 286 -2.30 -0.55 -9.43
CA VAL A 286 -3.36 -1.41 -9.97
C VAL A 286 -3.53 -1.05 -11.43
N ASP A 287 -3.19 -1.99 -12.31
CA ASP A 287 -3.36 -1.87 -13.75
C ASP A 287 -4.83 -2.15 -14.14
N PRO A 288 -5.37 -1.46 -15.15
CA PRO A 288 -6.74 -1.69 -15.62
C PRO A 288 -6.91 -3.11 -16.17
N ALA A 289 -8.08 -3.71 -15.91
CA ALA A 289 -8.46 -5.07 -16.33
C ALA A 289 -7.49 -6.21 -15.92
N ARG A 290 -6.55 -5.94 -15.00
CA ARG A 290 -5.50 -6.90 -14.61
C ARG A 290 -5.60 -7.27 -13.13
N LEU A 291 -5.08 -8.45 -12.78
CA LEU A 291 -4.84 -8.84 -11.39
C LEU A 291 -3.43 -8.41 -10.96
N THR A 292 -3.37 -7.57 -9.93
CA THR A 292 -2.15 -7.24 -9.18
C THR A 292 -2.12 -8.05 -7.88
N GLU A 293 -1.02 -8.77 -7.67
CA GLU A 293 -0.76 -9.46 -6.41
C GLU A 293 0.40 -8.81 -5.67
N THR A 294 0.22 -8.55 -4.38
CA THR A 294 1.30 -8.07 -3.51
C THR A 294 1.40 -8.97 -2.29
N THR A 295 2.63 -9.24 -1.85
CA THR A 295 2.90 -10.03 -0.66
C THR A 295 3.44 -9.13 0.44
N VAL A 296 2.83 -9.19 1.61
CA VAL A 296 3.26 -8.45 2.80
C VAL A 296 3.77 -9.39 3.88
N THR A 297 4.59 -8.85 4.80
CA THR A 297 5.00 -9.55 6.02
C THR A 297 4.83 -8.59 7.18
N MET A 298 3.88 -8.90 8.08
CA MET A 298 3.55 -8.04 9.21
C MET A 298 4.42 -8.35 10.43
N VAL A 299 4.74 -7.32 11.21
CA VAL A 299 5.53 -7.44 12.45
C VAL A 299 4.59 -7.47 13.65
N ASN A 300 4.79 -8.42 14.57
CA ASN A 300 3.96 -8.53 15.76
C ASN A 300 4.16 -7.31 16.69
N ALA A 301 3.07 -6.74 17.19
CA ALA A 301 3.06 -5.54 18.03
C ALA A 301 3.45 -5.83 19.50
N SER A 302 3.48 -7.09 19.93
CA SER A 302 3.84 -7.45 21.30
C SER A 302 5.36 -7.38 21.52
N SER A 303 5.80 -6.52 22.44
CA SER A 303 7.20 -6.49 22.89
C SER A 303 7.67 -7.80 23.54
N LEU A 304 6.75 -8.65 23.99
CA LEU A 304 7.05 -9.98 24.56
C LEU A 304 7.43 -11.03 23.49
N LEU A 305 7.22 -10.75 22.21
CA LEU A 305 7.56 -11.66 21.11
C LEU A 305 8.37 -10.96 20.02
N ARG A 306 8.65 -9.67 20.17
CA ARG A 306 9.52 -8.92 19.28
C ARG A 306 10.96 -9.39 19.46
N GLU A 307 11.55 -9.94 18.40
CA GLU A 307 12.98 -10.26 18.41
C GLU A 307 13.77 -8.97 18.69
N ILE A 308 14.60 -9.03 19.72
CA ILE A 308 15.53 -7.96 20.06
C ILE A 308 16.83 -8.18 19.27
N ASP A 309 17.32 -7.12 18.62
CA ASP A 309 18.63 -7.14 17.99
C ASP A 309 19.72 -7.52 19.00
N VAL A 310 20.47 -8.58 18.70
CA VAL A 310 21.59 -9.06 19.52
C VAL A 310 22.60 -7.94 19.77
N ALA A 311 22.83 -7.06 18.79
CA ALA A 311 23.75 -5.94 18.94
C ALA A 311 23.28 -4.96 20.03
N ALA A 312 21.96 -4.75 20.16
CA ALA A 312 21.39 -3.89 21.19
C ALA A 312 21.54 -4.48 22.60
N LEU A 313 21.45 -5.81 22.74
CA LEU A 313 21.72 -6.51 24.01
C LEU A 313 23.20 -6.46 24.39
N VAL A 314 24.10 -6.56 23.40
CA VAL A 314 25.57 -6.48 23.62
C VAL A 314 26.03 -5.06 23.95
N ALA A 315 25.31 -4.03 23.48
CA ALA A 315 25.65 -2.63 23.78
C ALA A 315 25.54 -2.28 25.27
N ASN A 316 24.62 -2.94 26.01
CA ASN A 316 24.41 -2.73 27.43
C ASN A 316 25.39 -3.56 28.27
N ARG A 317 26.62 -3.04 28.39
CA ARG A 317 27.73 -3.72 29.05
C ARG A 317 27.62 -3.78 30.57
N LEU A 318 26.90 -2.88 31.23
CA LEU A 318 26.68 -2.94 32.67
C LEU A 318 25.24 -3.34 32.95
N GLN A 319 25.06 -4.45 33.65
CA GLN A 319 23.77 -4.96 34.10
C GLN A 319 23.69 -4.78 35.61
N VAL A 320 22.67 -4.06 36.08
CA VAL A 320 22.33 -3.97 37.50
C VAL A 320 21.05 -4.75 37.72
N SER A 321 21.05 -5.69 38.66
CA SER A 321 19.85 -6.46 38.97
C SER A 321 19.57 -6.50 40.47
N ALA A 322 18.29 -6.55 40.79
CA ALA A 322 17.79 -6.69 42.15
C ALA A 322 16.72 -7.76 42.18
N GLY A 323 16.64 -8.51 43.27
CA GLY A 323 15.67 -9.58 43.35
C GLY A 323 15.55 -10.21 44.71
N VAL A 324 14.73 -11.24 44.76
CA VAL A 324 14.49 -12.06 45.95
C VAL A 324 15.14 -13.42 45.75
N GLU A 325 15.68 -13.98 46.83
CA GLU A 325 16.27 -15.31 46.86
C GLU A 325 15.63 -16.15 47.97
N LEU A 326 15.34 -17.40 47.65
CA LEU A 326 14.99 -18.45 48.59
C LEU A 326 16.17 -19.40 48.71
N GLY A 327 16.71 -19.54 49.91
CA GLY A 327 17.85 -20.41 50.19
C GLY A 327 17.47 -21.62 51.04
N PHE A 328 18.03 -22.76 50.70
CA PHE A 328 18.05 -23.98 51.52
C PHE A 328 19.49 -24.30 51.90
N HIS A 329 19.75 -24.46 53.19
CA HIS A 329 21.10 -24.52 53.73
C HIS A 329 21.27 -25.73 54.62
N SER A 330 22.28 -26.55 54.34
CA SER A 330 22.75 -27.55 55.32
C SER A 330 23.73 -26.87 56.27
N SER A 331 23.33 -26.68 57.53
CA SER A 331 24.11 -25.94 58.53
C SER A 331 24.62 -26.85 59.65
N ALA A 332 25.92 -26.77 59.92
CA ALA A 332 26.61 -27.31 61.10
C ALA A 332 27.62 -26.25 61.55
N PRO A 333 27.17 -25.16 62.20
CA PRO A 333 27.96 -23.95 62.38
C PRO A 333 28.95 -24.06 63.56
N ARG A 334 29.76 -25.13 63.62
CA ARG A 334 30.63 -25.47 64.77
C ARG A 334 31.75 -24.48 65.06
N GLN A 335 32.03 -23.58 64.13
CA GLN A 335 33.02 -22.51 64.30
C GLN A 335 32.40 -21.19 64.74
N THR A 336 31.07 -21.12 64.94
CA THR A 336 30.43 -19.91 65.44
C THR A 336 30.71 -19.70 66.91
N ARG A 337 31.05 -18.45 67.26
CA ARG A 337 31.33 -18.04 68.63
C ARG A 337 30.69 -16.70 68.94
N GLY A 338 30.38 -16.47 70.21
CA GLY A 338 29.84 -15.23 70.73
C GLY A 338 30.19 -15.05 72.20
N ASP A 339 30.02 -13.85 72.71
CA ASP A 339 30.19 -13.52 74.11
C ASP A 339 28.87 -13.00 74.67
N LEU A 340 28.52 -13.41 75.89
CA LEU A 340 27.41 -12.88 76.65
C LEU A 340 27.80 -12.87 78.13
N ASP A 341 27.74 -11.70 78.76
CA ASP A 341 28.05 -11.48 80.18
C ASP A 341 29.43 -12.02 80.61
N GLY A 342 30.43 -11.95 79.71
CA GLY A 342 31.79 -12.41 79.97
C GLY A 342 32.00 -13.93 79.84
N LEU A 343 31.00 -14.67 79.34
CA LEU A 343 31.10 -16.06 78.93
C LEU A 343 31.19 -16.16 77.41
N GLU A 344 32.26 -16.79 76.92
CA GLU A 344 32.40 -17.18 75.51
C GLU A 344 31.56 -18.44 75.25
N TYR A 345 30.61 -18.35 74.32
CA TYR A 345 29.80 -19.45 73.81
C TYR A 345 30.34 -19.90 72.46
N SER A 346 30.49 -21.21 72.26
CA SER A 346 30.82 -21.82 70.97
C SER A 346 29.83 -22.92 70.62
N PHE A 347 29.39 -22.95 69.36
CA PHE A 347 28.42 -23.95 68.90
C PHE A 347 29.04 -25.35 68.82
N GLU A 348 28.44 -26.33 69.48
CA GLU A 348 28.94 -27.71 69.50
C GLU A 348 28.16 -28.60 68.51
N GLY A 349 26.83 -28.51 68.53
CA GLY A 349 25.96 -29.30 67.69
C GLY A 349 24.50 -28.89 67.81
N TRP A 350 23.66 -29.46 66.94
CA TRP A 350 22.22 -29.39 67.13
C TRP A 350 21.79 -30.37 68.24
N SER A 351 20.75 -30.02 68.99
CA SER A 351 20.20 -30.82 70.08
C SER A 351 18.88 -31.48 69.65
N GLU A 352 18.63 -32.70 70.14
CA GLU A 352 17.33 -33.38 70.10
C GLU A 352 17.01 -33.86 71.52
N ALA A 353 15.91 -33.39 72.09
CA ALA A 353 15.49 -33.72 73.46
C ALA A 353 16.57 -33.46 74.53
N GLY A 354 17.33 -32.37 74.38
CA GLY A 354 18.36 -31.95 75.32
C GLY A 354 19.68 -32.74 75.26
N GLN A 355 19.92 -33.49 74.17
CA GLN A 355 21.18 -34.18 73.92
C GLN A 355 21.70 -33.87 72.50
N LEU A 356 23.02 -33.87 72.31
CA LEU A 356 23.65 -33.78 70.97
C LEU A 356 23.00 -34.75 69.99
N ALA A 357 22.44 -34.20 68.91
CA ALA A 357 21.81 -34.98 67.87
C ALA A 357 22.84 -35.86 67.14
N ALA A 358 22.45 -37.10 66.82
CA ALA A 358 23.26 -38.02 66.02
C ALA A 358 23.56 -37.45 64.61
N ARG A 359 22.69 -36.58 64.09
CA ARG A 359 22.92 -35.78 62.88
C ARG A 359 23.47 -34.42 63.25
N SER A 360 24.71 -34.15 62.82
CA SER A 360 25.39 -32.87 63.07
C SER A 360 24.90 -31.70 62.20
N ARG A 361 23.97 -31.93 61.25
CA ARG A 361 23.50 -30.95 60.26
C ARG A 361 21.98 -30.81 60.28
N ARG A 362 21.49 -29.57 60.18
CA ARG A 362 20.08 -29.24 59.95
C ARG A 362 19.89 -28.54 58.61
N THR A 363 18.78 -28.81 57.93
CA THR A 363 18.37 -28.07 56.74
C THR A 363 17.51 -26.89 57.16
N LEU A 364 17.97 -25.68 56.88
CA LEU A 364 17.27 -24.43 57.20
C LEU A 364 16.86 -23.75 55.90
N ALA A 365 15.67 -23.15 55.88
CA ALA A 365 15.21 -22.31 54.78
C ALA A 365 15.28 -20.83 55.19
N ALA A 366 15.71 -19.96 54.27
CA ALA A 366 15.74 -18.52 54.51
C ALA A 366 15.38 -17.77 53.22
N GLY A 367 14.55 -16.73 53.36
CA GLY A 367 14.28 -15.76 52.30
C GLY A 367 15.25 -14.60 52.40
N GLY A 368 15.52 -13.96 51.27
CA GLY A 368 16.47 -12.87 51.19
C GLY A 368 16.28 -11.97 49.98
N VAL A 369 17.11 -10.93 49.94
CA VAL A 369 17.24 -10.01 48.80
C VAL A 369 18.66 -10.05 48.27
N ARG A 370 18.79 -9.79 46.97
CA ARG A 370 20.07 -9.77 46.28
C ARG A 370 20.17 -8.57 45.35
N LEU A 371 21.38 -8.03 45.28
CA LEU A 371 21.79 -6.97 44.37
C LEU A 371 23.05 -7.41 43.62
N ASP A 372 23.01 -7.34 42.30
CA ASP A 372 24.17 -7.60 41.45
C ASP A 372 24.49 -6.40 40.56
N ALA A 373 25.79 -6.18 40.34
CA ALA A 373 26.33 -5.32 39.31
C ALA A 373 27.31 -6.15 38.49
N ILE A 374 27.02 -6.29 37.20
CA ILE A 374 27.65 -7.29 36.34
C ILE A 374 28.05 -6.61 35.06
N TRP A 375 29.33 -6.72 34.73
CA TRP A 375 29.81 -6.37 33.42
C TRP A 375 29.58 -7.54 32.48
N GLU A 376 28.95 -7.32 31.32
CA GLU A 376 28.67 -8.36 30.33
C GLU A 376 29.22 -7.94 28.95
N GLY A 377 30.10 -8.77 28.40
CA GLY A 377 30.56 -8.75 27.01
C GLY A 377 29.63 -9.58 26.13
N GLU A 378 30.08 -10.01 24.94
CA GLU A 378 29.21 -10.80 24.05
C GLU A 378 28.79 -12.13 24.69
N ARG A 379 29.79 -12.92 25.14
CA ARG A 379 29.56 -14.22 25.78
C ARG A 379 30.07 -14.28 27.21
N LEU A 380 31.14 -13.57 27.52
CA LEU A 380 31.72 -13.54 28.85
C LEU A 380 31.27 -12.31 29.63
N GLY A 381 31.03 -12.50 30.93
CA GLY A 381 30.75 -11.44 31.87
C GLY A 381 31.53 -11.62 33.17
N LEU A 382 31.65 -10.54 33.90
CA LEU A 382 32.29 -10.47 35.20
C LEU A 382 31.35 -9.79 36.18
N THR A 383 30.96 -10.51 37.23
CA THR A 383 30.21 -9.93 38.34
C THR A 383 31.14 -9.01 39.11
N LEU A 384 30.93 -7.71 39.03
CA LEU A 384 31.74 -6.71 39.73
C LEU A 384 31.39 -6.71 41.22
N LEU A 385 30.09 -6.82 41.52
CA LEU A 385 29.56 -6.90 42.87
C LEU A 385 28.34 -7.81 42.87
N SER A 386 28.26 -8.72 43.84
CA SER A 386 27.02 -9.42 44.17
C SER A 386 26.91 -9.49 45.68
N LEU A 387 25.87 -8.86 46.22
CA LEU A 387 25.58 -8.75 47.64
C LEU A 387 24.20 -9.37 47.89
N SER A 388 24.11 -10.29 48.84
CA SER A 388 22.81 -10.79 49.30
C SER A 388 22.70 -10.76 50.81
N TYR A 389 21.49 -10.51 51.28
CA TYR A 389 21.10 -10.66 52.67
C TYR A 389 19.97 -11.68 52.73
N ALA A 390 20.15 -12.75 53.50
CA ALA A 390 19.13 -13.76 53.75
C ALA A 390 18.95 -13.96 55.25
N GLY A 391 17.72 -14.12 55.70
CA GLY A 391 17.43 -14.32 57.11
C GLY A 391 16.12 -15.04 57.32
N GLY A 392 15.99 -15.63 58.51
CA GLY A 392 14.78 -16.37 58.87
C GLY A 392 14.74 -16.68 60.37
N GLY A 393 13.52 -16.84 60.88
CA GLY A 393 13.32 -17.46 62.17
C GLY A 393 13.85 -18.90 62.15
N VAL A 394 14.58 -19.26 63.19
CA VAL A 394 14.99 -20.64 63.46
C VAL A 394 14.25 -21.04 64.73
N ASN A 395 13.81 -22.29 64.82
CA ASN A 395 13.15 -22.82 66.01
C ASN A 395 13.72 -24.20 66.32
N GLU A 396 15.03 -24.24 66.51
CA GLU A 396 15.81 -25.45 66.70
C GLU A 396 16.65 -25.31 67.97
N GLU A 397 16.78 -26.40 68.72
CA GLU A 397 17.67 -26.46 69.88
C GLU A 397 19.09 -26.76 69.42
N ALA A 398 20.05 -26.11 70.05
CA ALA A 398 21.47 -26.35 69.85
C ALA A 398 22.17 -26.48 71.19
N GLU A 399 23.32 -27.13 71.16
CA GLU A 399 24.20 -27.30 72.31
C GLU A 399 25.39 -26.35 72.16
N LEU A 400 25.58 -25.51 73.17
CA LEU A 400 26.62 -24.48 73.20
C LEU A 400 27.62 -24.77 74.32
N TRP A 401 28.89 -24.80 73.98
CA TRP A 401 29.99 -24.93 74.92
C TRP A 401 30.42 -23.56 75.47
N THR A 402 30.64 -23.46 76.78
CA THR A 402 30.96 -22.19 77.48
C THR A 402 32.39 -22.10 78.01
N ARG A 403 33.00 -20.91 78.00
CA ARG A 403 34.28 -20.60 78.67
C ARG A 403 34.28 -19.21 79.32
N PRO A 404 34.92 -19.02 80.50
CA PRO A 404 35.43 -20.05 81.41
C PRO A 404 34.27 -20.78 82.10
N GLY A 405 34.30 -22.12 82.12
CA GLY A 405 33.20 -22.91 82.66
C GLY A 405 33.28 -24.38 82.24
N GLY A 406 33.66 -24.63 80.98
CA GLY A 406 33.91 -25.97 80.48
C GLY A 406 32.67 -26.87 80.49
N GLY A 407 31.49 -26.27 80.38
CA GLY A 407 30.21 -26.95 80.39
C GLY A 407 29.41 -26.67 79.12
N SER A 408 28.55 -27.62 78.80
CA SER A 408 27.61 -27.54 77.69
C SER A 408 26.24 -27.06 78.17
N VAL A 409 25.63 -26.14 77.40
CA VAL A 409 24.33 -25.53 77.70
C VAL A 409 23.44 -25.61 76.46
N VAL A 410 22.24 -26.15 76.63
CA VAL A 410 21.21 -26.16 75.58
C VAL A 410 20.74 -24.73 75.34
N ALA A 411 20.60 -24.32 74.08
CA ALA A 411 20.14 -23.00 73.68
C ALA A 411 19.11 -23.10 72.54
N GLN A 412 18.08 -22.26 72.61
CA GLN A 412 17.12 -22.12 71.52
C GLN A 412 17.67 -21.19 70.45
N VAL A 413 17.94 -21.69 69.25
CA VAL A 413 18.35 -20.86 68.11
C VAL A 413 17.10 -20.21 67.53
N GLU A 414 16.98 -18.89 67.67
CA GLU A 414 15.77 -18.12 67.34
C GLU A 414 15.80 -17.53 65.94
N ARG A 415 16.99 -17.18 65.46
CA ARG A 415 17.16 -16.49 64.19
C ARG A 415 18.52 -16.78 63.59
N ARG A 416 18.53 -16.84 62.27
CA ARG A 416 19.72 -16.89 61.45
C ARG A 416 19.71 -15.74 60.45
N GLU A 417 20.86 -15.10 60.30
CA GLU A 417 21.10 -14.04 59.33
C GLU A 417 22.40 -14.35 58.58
N LEU A 418 22.39 -14.11 57.28
CA LEU A 418 23.49 -14.41 56.37
C LEU A 418 23.68 -13.23 55.42
N ILE A 419 24.88 -12.67 55.41
CA ILE A 419 25.31 -11.71 54.41
C ILE A 419 26.33 -12.41 53.51
N SER A 420 26.12 -12.39 52.20
CA SER A 420 27.02 -12.99 51.22
C SER A 420 27.58 -11.92 50.30
N LEU A 421 28.90 -11.93 50.12
CA LEU A 421 29.60 -11.13 49.12
C LEU A 421 30.27 -12.06 48.11
N ARG A 422 29.98 -11.82 46.83
CA ARG A 422 30.42 -12.64 45.68
C ARG A 422 31.07 -11.76 44.62
N PRO A 423 32.31 -11.29 44.85
CA PRO A 423 33.00 -10.47 43.87
C PRO A 423 33.58 -11.32 42.74
N LEU A 424 33.76 -10.72 41.57
CA LEU A 424 34.54 -11.24 40.44
C LEU A 424 34.11 -12.62 39.95
N GLN A 425 32.80 -12.90 39.96
CA GLN A 425 32.31 -14.16 39.41
C GLN A 425 32.35 -14.15 37.89
N LEU A 426 32.99 -15.16 37.32
CA LEU A 426 33.01 -15.37 35.88
C LEU A 426 31.65 -15.89 35.44
N ARG A 427 31.07 -15.24 34.44
CA ARG A 427 29.79 -15.62 33.85
C ARG A 427 29.96 -15.91 32.37
N TYR A 428 29.31 -16.97 31.90
CA TYR A 428 29.13 -17.26 30.49
C TYR A 428 27.64 -17.14 30.15
N ARG A 429 27.30 -16.45 29.07
CA ARG A 429 25.93 -16.29 28.58
C ARG A 429 25.82 -16.73 27.13
N PHE A 430 24.66 -17.25 26.76
CA PHE A 430 24.31 -17.56 25.38
C PHE A 430 23.06 -16.75 25.01
N ILE A 431 23.16 -15.92 23.98
CA ILE A 431 22.07 -15.04 23.55
C ILE A 431 21.24 -15.77 22.50
N TRP A 432 20.02 -16.15 22.85
CA TRP A 432 19.06 -16.76 21.93
C TRP A 432 17.80 -15.91 21.87
N GLN A 433 17.74 -15.02 20.87
CA GLN A 433 16.71 -13.98 20.78
C GLN A 433 16.61 -13.22 22.12
N ASN A 434 15.42 -13.17 22.72
CA ASN A 434 15.15 -12.48 23.98
C ASN A 434 15.48 -13.35 25.20
N LEU A 435 15.85 -14.62 25.02
CA LEU A 435 16.14 -15.57 26.08
C LEU A 435 17.65 -15.81 26.21
N VAL A 436 18.21 -15.46 27.36
CA VAL A 436 19.64 -15.47 27.65
C VAL A 436 19.93 -16.43 28.81
N PRO A 437 20.09 -17.74 28.55
CA PRO A 437 20.67 -18.66 29.51
C PRO A 437 22.11 -18.26 29.86
N HIS A 438 22.48 -18.46 31.13
CA HIS A 438 23.82 -18.18 31.63
C HIS A 438 24.25 -19.19 32.69
N ALA A 439 25.56 -19.35 32.82
CA ALA A 439 26.22 -20.08 33.89
C ALA A 439 27.26 -19.16 34.53
N GLU A 440 27.48 -19.31 35.83
CA GLU A 440 28.43 -18.51 36.58
C GLU A 440 29.19 -19.34 37.59
N ALA A 441 30.47 -19.03 37.77
CA ALA A 441 31.34 -19.69 38.72
C ALA A 441 32.23 -18.65 39.41
N GLY A 442 32.51 -18.85 40.68
CA GLY A 442 33.41 -17.97 41.40
C GLY A 442 33.55 -18.32 42.87
N LEU A 443 34.09 -17.37 43.62
CA LEU A 443 34.27 -17.46 45.06
C LEU A 443 33.38 -16.42 45.75
N GLY A 444 33.22 -16.59 47.05
CA GLY A 444 32.58 -15.60 47.88
C GLY A 444 32.88 -15.80 49.35
N VAL A 445 32.40 -14.85 50.16
CA VAL A 445 32.50 -14.88 51.61
C VAL A 445 31.12 -14.65 52.20
N ASN A 446 30.76 -15.50 53.15
CA ASN A 446 29.53 -15.45 53.91
C ASN A 446 29.84 -15.04 55.35
N TRP A 447 29.13 -14.04 55.87
CA TRP A 447 29.08 -13.71 57.29
C TRP A 447 27.74 -14.17 57.85
N GLU A 448 27.80 -15.13 58.77
CA GLU A 448 26.63 -15.74 59.38
C GLU A 448 26.53 -15.31 60.83
N ARG A 449 25.31 -14.96 61.26
CA ARG A 449 24.97 -14.65 62.64
C ARG A 449 23.80 -15.53 63.07
N LEU A 450 23.98 -16.20 64.21
CA LEU A 450 22.95 -17.00 64.87
C LEU A 450 22.62 -16.33 66.19
N ARG A 451 21.34 -16.01 66.37
CA ARG A 451 20.83 -15.55 67.65
C ARG A 451 20.32 -16.76 68.40
N ALA A 452 20.96 -17.10 69.51
CA ALA A 452 20.58 -18.22 70.35
C ALA A 452 20.29 -17.76 71.78
N ARG A 453 19.24 -18.28 72.43
CA ARG A 453 18.94 -18.03 73.84
C ARG A 453 19.34 -19.25 74.66
N PRO A 454 20.42 -19.19 75.45
CA PRO A 454 20.79 -20.28 76.36
C PRO A 454 19.67 -20.57 77.38
N ALA A 455 19.48 -21.84 77.72
CA ALA A 455 18.52 -22.27 78.72
C ALA A 455 18.86 -21.62 80.08
N GLY A 456 17.86 -21.03 80.73
CA GLY A 456 18.03 -20.31 81.99
C GLY A 456 18.56 -18.89 81.87
N SER A 457 18.81 -18.38 80.65
CA SER A 457 19.14 -16.97 80.40
C SER A 457 17.96 -16.22 79.78
N GLU A 458 17.73 -14.98 80.21
CA GLU A 458 16.77 -14.07 79.57
C GLU A 458 17.36 -13.40 78.31
N ALA A 459 18.69 -13.33 78.19
CA ALA A 459 19.40 -12.69 77.09
C ALA A 459 19.79 -13.70 75.99
N SER A 460 19.75 -13.26 74.72
CA SER A 460 20.24 -14.04 73.58
C SER A 460 21.71 -13.73 73.30
N VAL A 461 22.54 -14.76 73.08
CA VAL A 461 23.91 -14.62 72.56
C VAL A 461 23.90 -14.58 71.03
N ILE A 462 24.76 -13.76 70.43
CA ILE A 462 24.98 -13.72 68.98
C ILE A 462 26.25 -14.50 68.65
N LEU A 463 26.09 -15.66 68.03
CA LEU A 463 27.19 -16.46 67.53
C LEU A 463 27.48 -16.05 66.08
N SER A 464 28.74 -15.75 65.76
CA SER A 464 29.13 -15.29 64.43
C SER A 464 30.24 -16.14 63.82
N GLN A 465 30.23 -16.29 62.50
CA GLN A 465 31.34 -16.86 61.73
C GLN A 465 31.44 -16.24 60.34
N ALA A 466 32.64 -16.31 59.76
CA ALA A 466 32.90 -15.96 58.37
C ALA A 466 33.41 -17.20 57.62
N ARG A 467 32.84 -17.49 56.45
CA ARG A 467 33.21 -18.66 55.63
C ARG A 467 33.40 -18.27 54.18
N ALA A 468 34.52 -18.70 53.60
CA ALA A 468 34.70 -18.64 52.16
C ALA A 468 34.00 -19.84 51.49
N PHE A 469 33.56 -19.68 50.23
CA PHE A 469 32.89 -20.75 49.48
C PHE A 469 33.21 -20.68 47.99
N TRP A 470 33.13 -21.84 47.33
CA TRP A 470 32.98 -21.92 45.88
C TRP A 470 31.51 -21.78 45.51
N SER A 471 31.23 -21.08 44.43
CA SER A 471 29.88 -20.84 43.95
C SER A 471 29.74 -21.27 42.51
N LEU A 472 28.70 -22.05 42.23
CA LEU A 472 28.31 -22.47 40.89
C LEU A 472 26.84 -22.10 40.69
N GLY A 473 26.55 -21.35 39.65
CA GLY A 473 25.20 -20.90 39.34
C GLY A 473 24.84 -21.11 37.88
N ALA A 474 23.54 -21.24 37.62
CA ALA A 474 22.96 -21.23 36.30
C ALA A 474 21.61 -20.52 36.35
N GLY A 475 21.23 -19.86 35.27
CA GLY A 475 19.97 -19.15 35.21
C GLY A 475 19.57 -18.83 33.79
N VAL A 476 18.37 -18.28 33.66
CA VAL A 476 17.84 -17.81 32.39
C VAL A 476 17.28 -16.42 32.60
N ARG A 477 17.62 -15.51 31.68
CA ARG A 477 17.12 -14.14 31.68
C ARG A 477 16.32 -13.90 30.41
N TYR A 478 15.14 -13.33 30.55
CA TYR A 478 14.30 -12.88 29.46
C TYR A 478 14.36 -11.35 29.37
N HIS A 479 14.61 -10.83 28.17
CA HIS A 479 14.66 -9.41 27.87
C HIS A 479 13.34 -8.95 27.23
N PHE A 480 12.69 -7.95 27.84
CA PHE A 480 11.48 -7.32 27.31
C PHE A 480 11.80 -6.24 26.28
N ASP A 481 12.96 -5.61 26.46
CA ASP A 481 13.60 -4.66 25.55
C ASP A 481 15.13 -4.76 25.78
N PRO A 482 15.97 -4.03 25.02
CA PRO A 482 17.42 -4.12 25.17
C PRO A 482 17.94 -3.86 26.59
N ARG A 483 17.20 -3.09 27.42
CA ARG A 483 17.59 -2.67 28.77
C ARG A 483 16.91 -3.50 29.85
N TRP A 484 15.61 -3.74 29.77
CA TRP A 484 14.86 -4.38 30.85
C TRP A 484 14.80 -5.89 30.72
N SER A 485 14.99 -6.57 31.85
CA SER A 485 14.98 -8.02 31.90
C SER A 485 14.42 -8.57 33.21
N VAL A 486 13.94 -9.80 33.16
CA VAL A 486 13.64 -10.63 34.33
C VAL A 486 14.38 -11.95 34.19
N GLY A 487 14.85 -12.53 35.28
CA GLY A 487 15.53 -13.82 35.23
C GLY A 487 15.29 -14.66 36.46
N VAL A 488 15.45 -15.97 36.27
CA VAL A 488 15.48 -16.95 37.35
C VAL A 488 16.89 -17.49 37.43
N ASN A 489 17.43 -17.59 38.64
CA ASN A 489 18.77 -18.11 38.88
C ASN A 489 18.74 -19.17 39.98
N TYR A 490 19.53 -20.22 39.77
CA TYR A 490 19.82 -21.23 40.76
C TYR A 490 21.33 -21.26 41.02
N ARG A 491 21.72 -21.33 42.28
CA ARG A 491 23.11 -21.33 42.70
C ARG A 491 23.35 -22.34 43.81
N THR A 492 24.49 -23.00 43.77
CA THR A 492 25.03 -23.82 44.83
C THR A 492 26.32 -23.20 45.37
N GLU A 493 26.40 -23.00 46.68
CA GLU A 493 27.56 -22.51 47.41
C GLU A 493 28.13 -23.63 48.28
N ILE A 494 29.41 -23.97 48.06
CA ILE A 494 30.12 -25.06 48.75
C ILE A 494 31.20 -24.44 49.64
N TYR A 495 31.05 -24.59 50.94
CA TYR A 495 31.94 -23.96 51.92
C TYR A 495 33.34 -24.58 51.90
N LEU A 496 34.36 -23.71 51.95
CA LEU A 496 35.76 -24.09 52.06
C LEU A 496 36.12 -24.40 53.52
N GLY A 497 36.81 -25.52 53.75
CA GLY A 497 37.32 -25.89 55.07
C GLY A 497 37.05 -27.35 55.44
N ARG A 498 37.31 -27.70 56.71
CA ARG A 498 37.13 -29.06 57.25
C ARG A 498 35.67 -29.51 57.33
N GLU A 499 34.73 -28.57 57.33
CA GLU A 499 33.29 -28.83 57.43
C GLU A 499 32.63 -28.60 56.08
N GLN A 500 32.41 -29.69 55.34
CA GLN A 500 31.82 -29.64 54.01
C GLN A 500 30.31 -29.36 54.08
N GLY A 501 29.89 -28.10 54.07
CA GLY A 501 28.49 -27.70 53.94
C GLY A 501 28.16 -27.22 52.53
N ALA A 502 26.89 -27.30 52.14
CA ALA A 502 26.39 -26.73 50.91
C ALA A 502 25.12 -25.90 51.15
N GLN A 503 24.95 -24.87 50.33
CA GLN A 503 23.80 -23.98 50.30
C GLN A 503 23.27 -23.91 48.87
N HIS A 504 21.96 -24.03 48.73
CA HIS A 504 21.25 -23.92 47.47
C HIS A 504 20.40 -22.65 47.50
N LEU A 505 20.47 -21.83 46.47
CA LEU A 505 19.77 -20.57 46.36
C LEU A 505 18.97 -20.58 45.05
N LEU A 506 17.69 -20.26 45.12
CA LEU A 506 16.83 -20.02 43.96
C LEU A 506 16.35 -18.58 44.04
N GLY A 507 16.55 -17.79 42.99
CA GLY A 507 16.15 -16.39 42.96
C GLY A 507 15.38 -15.99 41.71
N VAL A 508 14.64 -14.90 41.86
CA VAL A 508 14.00 -14.17 40.76
C VAL A 508 14.54 -12.75 40.79
N MET A 509 15.14 -12.33 39.68
CA MET A 509 15.87 -11.08 39.55
C MET A 509 15.23 -10.21 38.46
N VAL A 510 15.08 -8.92 38.72
CA VAL A 510 14.76 -7.91 37.71
C VAL A 510 16.04 -7.15 37.42
N GLY A 511 16.39 -7.02 36.15
CA GLY A 511 17.64 -6.40 35.70
C GLY A 511 17.40 -5.22 34.76
N VAL A 512 18.26 -4.21 34.87
CA VAL A 512 18.37 -3.09 33.94
C VAL A 512 19.78 -3.00 33.36
N GLY A 513 19.83 -2.97 32.03
CA GLY A 513 21.04 -2.73 31.25
C GLY A 513 21.29 -1.24 31.08
N ILE A 514 22.47 -0.81 31.50
CA ILE A 514 22.93 0.57 31.40
C ILE A 514 23.89 0.66 30.21
N PRO A 515 23.56 1.45 29.17
CA PRO A 515 24.51 1.74 28.09
C PRO A 515 25.69 2.52 28.68
N GLN A 516 26.89 2.26 28.15
CA GLN A 516 28.19 2.69 28.69
C GLN A 516 28.16 3.92 29.62
N ILE A 517 28.68 3.77 30.84
CA ILE A 517 28.93 4.90 31.73
C ILE A 517 30.02 5.77 31.07
N PRO A 518 29.78 7.07 30.84
CA PRO A 518 30.80 7.97 30.28
C PRO A 518 32.10 7.90 31.10
N GLY A 519 33.21 7.56 30.44
CA GLY A 519 34.53 7.42 31.09
C GLY A 519 34.87 6.04 31.64
N PHE A 520 33.98 5.05 31.54
CA PHE A 520 34.24 3.66 31.94
C PHE A 520 34.03 2.71 30.76
N SER A 521 35.09 2.47 29.98
CA SER A 521 35.13 1.50 28.89
C SER A 521 36.08 0.34 29.25
N PRO A 522 35.74 -0.53 30.21
CA PRO A 522 36.57 -1.69 30.52
C PRO A 522 36.77 -2.53 29.25
N GLN A 523 38.03 -2.89 28.99
CA GLN A 523 38.36 -3.79 27.90
C GLN A 523 37.67 -5.14 28.15
N PRO A 524 37.04 -5.74 27.14
CA PRO A 524 36.37 -7.01 27.31
C PRO A 524 37.40 -8.09 27.73
N PRO A 525 37.06 -9.00 28.65
CA PRO A 525 37.92 -10.12 29.05
C PRO A 525 38.34 -11.02 27.88
N GLU A 526 37.65 -10.96 26.75
CA GLU A 526 37.98 -11.68 25.52
C GLU A 526 39.19 -11.05 24.78
N GLN A 527 39.56 -9.81 25.12
CA GLN A 527 40.72 -9.07 24.58
C GLN A 527 41.87 -8.96 25.59
N LEU A 528 41.70 -9.47 26.81
CA LEU A 528 42.72 -9.56 27.87
C LEU A 528 43.22 -11.00 27.97
#